data_AF-A0A2V8ZSM0-F1
#
_entry.id   AF-A0A2V8ZSM0-F1
#
_cell.length_a   1.000
_cell.length_b   1.000
_cell.length_c   1.000
_cell.angle_alpha   90.00
_cell.angle_beta   90.00
_cell.angle_gamma   90.00
#
_symmetry.space_group_name_H-M   'P 1'
#
loop_
_entity.id
_entity.type
_entity.pdbx_description
1 polymer ?
#
loop_
_entity_poly.entity_id
_entity_poly.type
_entity_poly.pdbx_seq_one_letter_code
_entity_poly.pdbx_strand_id
1 'polypeptide(L)'
;VTALHQLATAAWLGGLPFLLITIRRASSVEFARQRSARFSRLALVSVAVLACAGVTLSLAYVGSIKAVYGTSYGAMVATKAILFGLLLFLGALNFQLVRHGEASSILASLKRFGEAEIGIGITVILAAASLTSLPPAVDLMQDRLPASDIVARMTPRPPRFSSPAMKDLPEDVYAAQKIAFEVGSLSTESYVPGQSGTRLNTPAEKAWSEYNHHWAGIIVFAVGLLALLAQAGKASWARNWPLLFLGLSVFLFLRSALLPPTSAWCFRCSWRFLVLCSSRTRTALATSRKKCWPS
;
A
#
# COMPACT_ATOMS: atom_id res chain seq x y z
N VAL A 1 -4.90 19.36 10.62
CA VAL A 1 -3.67 18.65 10.16
C VAL A 1 -3.92 17.79 8.92
N THR A 2 -4.89 16.89 8.93
CA THR A 2 -5.20 16.03 7.76
C THR A 2 -5.44 16.81 6.47
N ALA A 3 -6.27 17.86 6.51
CA ALA A 3 -6.50 18.72 5.35
C ALA A 3 -5.20 19.34 4.80
N LEU A 4 -4.30 19.80 5.68
CA LEU A 4 -3.00 20.34 5.28
C LEU A 4 -2.12 19.27 4.62
N HIS A 5 -2.07 18.06 5.19
CA HIS A 5 -1.35 16.93 4.60
C HIS A 5 -1.87 16.61 3.19
N GLN A 6 -3.20 16.58 3.00
CA GLN A 6 -3.81 16.30 1.70
C GLN A 6 -3.60 17.44 0.68
N LEU A 7 -3.78 18.69 1.10
CA LEU A 7 -3.54 19.86 0.25
C LEU A 7 -2.09 19.94 -0.21
N ALA A 8 -1.14 19.73 0.70
CA ALA A 8 0.27 19.73 0.35
C ALA A 8 0.63 18.56 -0.57
N THR A 9 -0.01 17.39 -0.39
CA THR A 9 0.18 16.24 -1.29
C THR A 9 -0.34 16.55 -2.68
N ALA A 10 -1.55 17.13 -2.77
CA ALA A 10 -2.16 17.55 -4.02
C ALA A 10 -1.35 18.64 -4.73
N ALA A 11 -0.86 19.65 -4.01
CA ALA A 11 -0.03 20.72 -4.59
C ALA A 11 1.30 20.19 -5.13
N TRP A 12 1.95 19.30 -4.38
CA TRP A 12 3.23 18.71 -4.77
C TRP A 12 3.09 17.76 -5.96
N LEU A 13 2.23 16.74 -5.85
CA LEU A 13 2.05 15.73 -6.91
C LEU A 13 1.28 16.29 -8.11
N GLY A 14 0.22 17.06 -7.88
CA GLY A 14 -0.60 17.65 -8.94
C GLY A 14 0.09 18.77 -9.71
N GLY A 15 1.06 19.46 -9.09
CA GLY A 15 1.84 20.48 -9.77
C GLY A 15 2.87 19.93 -10.76
N LEU A 16 3.28 18.65 -10.64
CA LEU A 16 4.25 18.02 -11.55
C LEU A 16 3.75 17.94 -13.00
N PRO A 17 2.56 17.36 -13.30
CA PRO A 17 2.01 17.39 -14.66
C PRO A 17 1.87 18.80 -15.21
N PHE A 18 1.43 19.76 -14.39
CA PHE A 18 1.28 21.15 -14.78
C PHE A 18 2.62 21.78 -15.17
N LEU A 19 3.67 21.55 -14.39
CA LEU A 19 5.02 22.00 -14.72
C LEU A 19 5.50 21.37 -16.04
N LEU A 20 5.34 20.06 -16.20
CA LEU A 20 5.75 19.35 -17.41
C LEU A 20 5.06 19.88 -18.67
N ILE A 21 3.73 20.10 -18.60
CA ILE A 21 2.97 20.70 -19.69
C ILE A 21 3.45 22.13 -19.98
N THR A 22 3.69 22.92 -18.92
CA THR A 22 4.15 24.31 -19.06
C THR A 22 5.52 24.41 -19.70
N ILE A 23 6.47 23.56 -19.30
CA ILE A 23 7.82 23.51 -19.88
C ILE A 23 7.76 23.04 -21.34
N ARG A 24 6.97 22.00 -21.64
CA ARG A 24 6.81 21.50 -23.03
C ARG A 24 6.20 22.53 -23.98
N ARG A 25 5.40 23.47 -23.46
CA ARG A 25 4.77 24.55 -24.23
C ARG A 25 5.52 25.88 -24.13
N ALA A 26 6.65 25.92 -23.43
CA ALA A 26 7.40 27.16 -23.24
C ALA A 26 8.03 27.62 -24.56
N SER A 27 7.79 28.87 -24.92
CA SER A 27 8.40 29.51 -26.10
C SER A 27 9.80 30.04 -25.83
N SER A 28 10.22 30.16 -24.57
CA SER A 28 11.57 30.62 -24.19
C SER A 28 12.14 29.85 -23.01
N VAL A 29 13.47 29.68 -23.02
CA VAL A 29 14.23 29.03 -21.94
C VAL A 29 14.06 29.79 -20.61
N GLU A 30 14.04 31.12 -20.67
CA GLU A 30 13.88 31.96 -19.48
C GLU A 30 12.50 31.77 -18.83
N PHE A 31 11.44 31.64 -19.64
CA PHE A 31 10.10 31.32 -19.12
C PHE A 31 10.07 29.94 -18.44
N ALA A 32 10.67 28.93 -19.07
CA ALA A 32 10.76 27.59 -18.48
C ALA A 32 11.54 27.60 -17.16
N ARG A 33 12.65 28.37 -17.08
CA ARG A 33 13.46 28.53 -15.87
C ARG A 33 12.67 29.18 -14.73
N GLN A 34 11.97 30.27 -15.00
CA GLN A 34 11.18 30.97 -13.99
C GLN A 34 10.04 30.11 -13.43
N ARG A 35 9.34 29.36 -14.30
CA ARG A 35 8.28 28.44 -13.87
C ARG A 35 8.83 27.27 -13.05
N SER A 36 9.97 26.73 -13.45
CA SER A 36 10.67 25.68 -12.69
C SER A 36 11.10 26.15 -11.31
N ALA A 37 11.61 27.39 -11.18
CA ALA A 37 12.00 27.96 -9.89
C ALA A 37 10.80 28.16 -8.95
N ARG A 38 9.66 28.63 -9.48
CA ARG A 38 8.42 28.78 -8.69
C ARG A 38 7.87 27.44 -8.22
N PHE A 39 7.84 26.44 -9.11
CA PHE A 39 7.43 25.10 -8.73
C PHE A 39 8.37 24.48 -7.70
N SER A 40 9.68 24.67 -7.84
CA SER A 40 10.66 24.17 -6.86
C SER A 40 10.41 24.73 -5.46
N ARG A 41 10.10 26.03 -5.32
CA ARG A 41 9.71 26.64 -4.03
C ARG A 41 8.43 26.03 -3.49
N LEU A 42 7.40 25.88 -4.33
CA LEU A 42 6.14 25.24 -3.94
C LEU A 42 6.38 23.81 -3.44
N ALA A 43 7.14 23.01 -4.19
CA ALA A 43 7.46 21.63 -3.85
C ALA A 43 8.20 21.53 -2.50
N LEU A 44 9.19 22.41 -2.24
CA LEU A 44 9.89 22.46 -0.96
C LEU A 44 8.95 22.76 0.20
N VAL A 45 8.08 23.78 0.05
CA VAL A 45 7.09 24.12 1.09
C VAL A 45 6.11 22.97 1.30
N SER A 46 5.58 22.37 0.23
CA SER A 46 4.67 21.22 0.32
C SER A 46 5.33 20.04 1.03
N VAL A 47 6.57 19.69 0.69
CA VAL A 47 7.33 18.61 1.34
C VAL A 47 7.54 18.88 2.83
N ALA A 48 7.88 20.12 3.21
CA ALA A 48 8.01 20.50 4.62
C ALA A 48 6.67 20.34 5.37
N VAL A 49 5.57 20.78 4.77
CA VAL A 49 4.22 20.60 5.33
C VAL A 49 3.86 19.12 5.44
N LEU A 50 4.19 18.29 4.43
CA LEU A 50 4.00 16.83 4.47
C LEU A 50 4.75 16.20 5.64
N ALA A 51 6.03 16.55 5.82
CA ALA A 51 6.84 16.01 6.90
C ALA A 51 6.25 16.37 8.26
N CYS A 52 5.96 17.64 8.51
CA CYS A 52 5.39 18.11 9.78
C CYS A 52 4.00 17.52 10.05
N ALA A 53 3.13 17.54 9.05
CA ALA A 53 1.79 16.95 9.19
C ALA A 53 1.85 15.43 9.36
N GLY A 54 2.75 14.76 8.64
CA GLY A 54 2.97 13.31 8.73
C GLY A 54 3.46 12.89 10.12
N VAL A 55 4.42 13.61 10.70
CA VAL A 55 4.84 13.41 12.10
C VAL A 55 3.67 13.60 13.05
N THR A 56 2.91 14.69 12.88
CA THR A 56 1.76 15.00 13.75
C THR A 56 0.67 13.92 13.67
N LEU A 57 0.32 13.45 12.47
CA LEU A 57 -0.64 12.37 12.26
C LEU A 57 -0.10 11.04 12.79
N SER A 58 1.20 10.78 12.68
CA SER A 58 1.82 9.57 13.23
C SER A 58 1.74 9.55 14.76
N LEU A 59 1.96 10.68 15.42
CA LEU A 59 1.78 10.79 16.86
C LEU A 59 0.31 10.55 17.25
N ALA A 60 -0.64 11.10 16.50
CA ALA A 60 -2.08 10.96 16.77
C ALA A 60 -2.61 9.54 16.51
N TYR A 61 -2.17 8.85 15.46
CA TYR A 61 -2.70 7.53 15.07
C TYR A 61 -1.87 6.34 15.54
N VAL A 62 -0.61 6.54 15.93
CA VAL A 62 0.25 5.48 16.48
C VAL A 62 0.32 5.51 18.00
N GLY A 63 0.40 6.70 18.60
CA GLY A 63 0.32 6.94 20.05
C GLY A 63 1.47 6.42 20.92
N SER A 64 2.27 5.44 20.48
CA SER A 64 3.41 4.92 21.26
C SER A 64 4.45 4.18 20.41
N ILE A 65 5.71 4.12 20.87
CA ILE A 65 6.79 3.38 20.20
C ILE A 65 6.46 1.88 20.07
N LYS A 66 5.85 1.27 21.09
CA LYS A 66 5.42 -0.15 21.03
C LYS A 66 4.43 -0.41 19.91
N ALA A 67 3.56 0.56 19.59
CA ALA A 67 2.58 0.43 18.52
C ALA A 67 3.21 0.54 17.12
N VAL A 68 4.40 1.18 17.00
CA VAL A 68 5.14 1.29 15.73
C VAL A 68 5.52 -0.08 15.19
N TYR A 69 5.94 -1.02 16.05
CA TYR A 69 6.30 -2.38 15.62
C TYR A 69 5.27 -3.44 16.02
N GLY A 70 4.46 -3.17 17.05
CA GLY A 70 3.46 -4.11 17.58
C GLY A 70 2.14 -4.16 16.81
N THR A 71 1.95 -3.30 15.80
CA THR A 71 0.73 -3.26 14.97
C THR A 71 1.08 -3.15 13.49
N SER A 72 0.22 -3.71 12.63
CA SER A 72 0.37 -3.61 11.17
C SER A 72 0.29 -2.15 10.69
N TYR A 73 -0.56 -1.34 11.31
CA TYR A 73 -0.69 0.09 11.00
C TYR A 73 0.62 0.82 11.30
N GLY A 74 1.18 0.66 12.51
CA GLY A 74 2.45 1.27 12.90
C GLY A 74 3.61 0.85 11.99
N ALA A 75 3.70 -0.44 11.65
CA ALA A 75 4.76 -0.96 10.80
C ALA A 75 4.68 -0.38 9.37
N MET A 76 3.46 -0.21 8.86
CA MET A 76 3.22 0.40 7.55
C MET A 76 3.50 1.91 7.55
N VAL A 77 3.17 2.62 8.63
CA VAL A 77 3.57 4.03 8.82
C VAL A 77 5.08 4.15 8.86
N ALA A 78 5.78 3.29 9.60
CA ALA A 78 7.25 3.27 9.66
C ALA A 78 7.87 3.01 8.28
N THR A 79 7.34 2.02 7.54
CA THR A 79 7.79 1.72 6.18
C THR A 79 7.61 2.92 5.26
N LYS A 80 6.43 3.56 5.29
CA LYS A 80 6.16 4.79 4.51
C LYS A 80 7.11 5.92 4.89
N ALA A 81 7.39 6.10 6.18
CA ALA A 81 8.31 7.14 6.66
C ALA A 81 9.74 6.89 6.20
N ILE A 82 10.22 5.64 6.23
CA ILE A 82 11.55 5.26 5.72
C ILE A 82 11.62 5.51 4.21
N LEU A 83 10.63 5.06 3.44
CA LEU A 83 10.58 5.28 1.99
C LEU A 83 10.52 6.76 1.63
N PHE A 84 9.74 7.56 2.38
CA PHE A 84 9.70 9.00 2.21
C PHE A 84 11.06 9.65 2.54
N GLY A 85 11.72 9.23 3.62
CA GLY A 85 13.07 9.67 3.96
C GLY A 85 14.10 9.34 2.87
N LEU A 86 14.03 8.12 2.31
CA LEU A 86 14.86 7.72 1.16
C LEU A 86 14.60 8.60 -0.07
N LEU A 87 13.34 8.92 -0.36
CA LEU A 87 12.98 9.82 -1.46
C LEU A 87 13.57 11.22 -1.27
N LEU A 88 13.51 11.76 -0.05
CA LEU A 88 14.12 13.06 0.26
C LEU A 88 15.65 13.01 0.18
N PHE A 89 16.25 11.92 0.64
CA PHE A 89 17.70 11.73 0.54
C PHE A 89 18.17 11.67 -0.91
N LEU A 90 17.50 10.89 -1.77
CA LEU A 90 17.79 10.86 -3.21
C LEU A 90 17.59 12.23 -3.87
N GLY A 91 16.49 12.92 -3.54
CA GLY A 91 16.21 14.26 -4.03
C GLY A 91 17.29 15.28 -3.61
N ALA A 92 17.81 15.18 -2.38
CA ALA A 92 18.89 16.02 -1.90
C ALA A 92 20.22 15.74 -2.63
N LEU A 93 20.55 14.47 -2.86
CA LEU A 93 21.73 14.08 -3.65
C LEU A 93 21.61 14.60 -5.09
N ASN A 94 20.46 14.43 -5.72
CA ASN A 94 20.18 14.96 -7.06
C ASN A 94 20.31 16.48 -7.10
N PHE A 95 19.80 17.18 -6.09
CA PHE A 95 19.92 18.63 -6.00
C PHE A 95 21.39 19.10 -5.85
N GLN A 96 22.19 18.40 -5.06
CA GLN A 96 23.62 18.71 -4.91
C GLN A 96 24.41 18.44 -6.20
N LEU A 97 24.13 17.32 -6.87
CA LEU A 97 24.76 16.95 -8.14
C LEU A 97 24.46 17.93 -9.27
N VAL A 98 23.21 18.40 -9.37
CA VAL A 98 22.83 19.42 -10.37
C VAL A 98 23.58 20.75 -10.14
N ARG A 99 23.98 21.05 -8.91
CA ARG A 99 24.69 22.30 -8.57
C ARG A 99 26.21 22.23 -8.75
N HIS A 100 26.82 21.06 -8.55
CA HIS A 100 28.28 20.94 -8.50
C HIS A 100 28.86 19.94 -9.52
N GLY A 101 28.01 19.21 -10.24
CA GLY A 101 28.41 18.13 -11.13
C GLY A 101 28.61 18.55 -12.60
N GLU A 102 29.45 17.79 -13.29
CA GLU A 102 29.64 17.87 -14.75
C GLU A 102 28.35 17.46 -15.49
N ALA A 103 28.10 18.03 -16.68
CA ALA A 103 26.87 17.78 -17.45
C ALA A 103 26.60 16.28 -17.75
N SER A 104 27.65 15.49 -17.98
CA SER A 104 27.56 14.03 -18.21
C SER A 104 27.11 13.27 -16.95
N SER A 105 27.63 13.66 -15.79
CA SER A 105 27.27 13.09 -14.49
C SER A 105 25.83 13.41 -14.11
N ILE A 106 25.35 14.62 -14.43
CA ILE A 106 23.97 15.05 -14.21
C ILE A 106 23.01 14.17 -15.02
N LEU A 107 23.28 13.95 -16.30
CA LEU A 107 22.40 13.17 -17.17
C LEU A 107 22.30 11.69 -16.74
N ALA A 108 23.42 11.09 -16.32
CA ALA A 108 23.45 9.72 -15.81
C ALA A 108 22.73 9.58 -14.46
N SER A 109 22.94 10.55 -13.57
CA SER A 109 22.27 10.65 -12.26
C SER A 109 20.76 10.74 -12.41
N LEU A 110 20.27 11.67 -13.23
CA LEU A 110 18.84 11.90 -13.45
C LEU A 110 18.13 10.66 -13.99
N LYS A 111 18.77 9.89 -14.88
CA LYS A 111 18.19 8.64 -15.40
C LYS A 111 18.10 7.55 -14.31
N ARG A 112 19.18 7.33 -13.57
CA ARG A 112 19.25 6.27 -12.55
C ARG A 112 18.39 6.58 -11.33
N PHE A 113 18.51 7.77 -10.78
CA PHE A 113 17.73 8.17 -9.62
C PHE A 113 16.28 8.46 -9.98
N GLY A 114 15.99 8.97 -11.18
CA GLY A 114 14.62 9.24 -11.61
C GLY A 114 13.75 7.98 -11.61
N GLU A 115 14.26 6.85 -12.11
CA GLU A 115 13.55 5.57 -12.05
C GLU A 115 13.30 5.11 -10.60
N ALA A 116 14.33 5.19 -9.75
CA ALA A 116 14.23 4.82 -8.34
C ALA A 116 13.26 5.73 -7.56
N GLU A 117 13.33 7.04 -7.78
CA GLU A 117 12.45 8.04 -7.15
C GLU A 117 10.99 7.81 -7.54
N ILE A 118 10.71 7.52 -8.83
CA ILE A 118 9.35 7.18 -9.29
C ILE A 118 8.87 5.90 -8.63
N GLY A 119 9.69 4.84 -8.61
CA GLY A 119 9.34 3.56 -7.98
C GLY A 119 9.05 3.68 -6.48
N ILE A 120 9.91 4.39 -5.75
CA ILE A 120 9.72 4.69 -4.33
C ILE A 120 8.46 5.54 -4.12
N GLY A 121 8.26 6.58 -4.92
CA GLY A 121 7.09 7.45 -4.85
C GLY A 121 5.77 6.69 -5.04
N ILE A 122 5.70 5.80 -6.03
CA ILE A 122 4.54 4.92 -6.25
C ILE A 122 4.33 4.02 -5.03
N THR A 123 5.39 3.44 -4.48
CA THR A 123 5.31 2.55 -3.32
C THR A 123 4.82 3.30 -2.07
N VAL A 124 5.26 4.54 -1.85
CA VAL A 124 4.76 5.41 -0.77
C VAL A 124 3.26 5.68 -0.91
N ILE A 125 2.78 5.93 -2.14
CA ILE A 125 1.36 6.14 -2.42
C ILE A 125 0.56 4.85 -2.16
N LEU A 126 1.04 3.70 -2.65
CA LEU A 126 0.39 2.41 -2.41
C LEU A 126 0.34 2.07 -0.91
N ALA A 127 1.43 2.30 -0.17
CA ALA A 127 1.45 2.14 1.29
C ALA A 127 0.43 3.07 1.97
N ALA A 128 0.32 4.33 1.53
CA ALA A 128 -0.67 5.26 2.05
C ALA A 128 -2.12 4.81 1.74
N ALA A 129 -2.37 4.25 0.56
CA ALA A 129 -3.66 3.68 0.21
C ALA A 129 -3.98 2.46 1.09
N SER A 130 -3.01 1.57 1.32
CA SER A 130 -3.18 0.39 2.19
C SER A 130 -3.48 0.75 3.65
N LEU A 131 -2.92 1.85 4.16
CA LEU A 131 -3.22 2.35 5.52
C LEU A 131 -4.72 2.65 5.74
N THR A 132 -5.47 2.97 4.67
CA THR A 132 -6.92 3.23 4.78
C THR A 132 -7.74 1.97 5.09
N SER A 133 -7.13 0.79 4.94
CA SER A 133 -7.75 -0.51 5.23
C SER A 133 -7.31 -1.09 6.56
N LEU A 134 -6.52 -0.36 7.36
CA LEU A 134 -6.01 -0.81 8.66
C LEU A 134 -6.60 0.05 9.78
N PRO A 135 -6.99 -0.56 10.92
CA PRO A 135 -7.36 0.23 12.10
C PRO A 135 -6.15 1.04 12.58
N PRO A 136 -6.34 2.31 12.99
CA PRO A 136 -5.30 3.08 13.66
C PRO A 136 -4.70 2.33 14.85
N ALA A 137 -3.39 2.44 15.06
CA ALA A 137 -2.71 1.67 16.10
C ALA A 137 -3.06 2.13 17.54
N VAL A 138 -3.61 3.34 17.69
CA VAL A 138 -4.17 3.83 18.96
C VAL A 138 -5.42 3.05 19.39
N ASP A 139 -6.17 2.51 18.43
CA ASP A 139 -7.38 1.72 18.73
C ASP A 139 -7.01 0.27 19.12
N LEU A 140 -5.82 -0.19 18.72
CA LEU A 140 -5.28 -1.52 19.04
C LEU A 140 -4.42 -1.50 20.31
N MET A 141 -5.05 -1.29 21.47
CA MET A 141 -4.34 -1.31 22.76
C MET A 141 -4.14 -2.73 23.32
N GLN A 142 -5.08 -3.64 23.09
CA GLN A 142 -5.08 -5.01 23.64
C GLN A 142 -4.40 -6.04 22.70
N ASP A 143 -4.44 -5.83 21.39
CA ASP A 143 -3.91 -6.77 20.37
C ASP A 143 -2.47 -6.47 19.93
N ARG A 144 -1.64 -5.93 20.82
CA ARG A 144 -0.23 -5.65 20.49
C ARG A 144 0.60 -6.92 20.63
N LEU A 145 1.26 -7.32 19.56
CA LEU A 145 2.16 -8.48 19.59
C LEU A 145 3.36 -8.21 20.51
N PRO A 146 3.73 -9.15 21.40
CA PRO A 146 4.95 -9.04 22.18
C PRO A 146 6.17 -9.11 21.25
N ALA A 147 7.29 -8.49 21.67
CA ALA A 147 8.50 -8.41 20.87
C ALA A 147 9.06 -9.80 20.49
N SER A 148 8.90 -10.80 21.37
CA SER A 148 9.30 -12.19 21.10
C SER A 148 8.61 -12.78 19.88
N ASP A 149 7.31 -12.54 19.72
CA ASP A 149 6.52 -13.09 18.62
C ASP A 149 6.86 -12.40 17.31
N ILE A 150 7.18 -11.11 17.36
CA ILE A 150 7.65 -10.34 16.21
C ILE A 150 8.99 -10.87 15.74
N VAL A 151 9.95 -11.05 16.66
CA VAL A 151 11.26 -11.64 16.33
C VAL A 151 11.06 -13.04 15.75
N ALA A 152 10.24 -13.88 16.36
CA ALA A 152 9.94 -15.23 15.87
C ALA A 152 9.26 -15.27 14.48
N ARG A 153 8.59 -14.19 14.07
CA ARG A 153 8.05 -14.02 12.71
C ARG A 153 9.07 -13.42 11.73
N MET A 154 9.96 -12.55 12.20
CA MET A 154 10.99 -11.92 11.38
C MET A 154 12.24 -12.81 11.20
N THR A 155 12.38 -13.87 11.99
CA THR A 155 13.42 -14.88 11.79
C THR A 155 13.24 -15.55 10.42
N PRO A 156 14.25 -15.51 9.54
CA PRO A 156 14.18 -16.16 8.24
C PRO A 156 13.87 -17.65 8.38
N ARG A 157 12.88 -18.13 7.63
CA ARG A 157 12.54 -19.55 7.52
C ARG A 157 12.68 -19.99 6.06
N PRO A 158 13.05 -21.25 5.81
CA PRO A 158 13.05 -21.76 4.45
C PRO A 158 11.62 -21.68 3.86
N PRO A 159 11.49 -21.33 2.57
CA PRO A 159 10.19 -21.25 1.93
C PRO A 159 9.50 -22.61 1.96
N ARG A 160 8.19 -22.58 2.23
CA ARG A 160 7.33 -23.75 2.15
C ARG A 160 6.93 -24.03 0.71
N PHE A 161 7.27 -25.21 0.21
CA PHE A 161 6.93 -25.67 -1.13
C PHE A 161 5.78 -26.69 -1.18
N SER A 162 5.21 -27.05 -0.03
CA SER A 162 4.05 -27.93 0.07
C SER A 162 2.81 -27.16 0.55
N SER A 163 1.69 -27.31 -0.17
CA SER A 163 0.39 -26.80 0.26
C SER A 163 -0.27 -27.82 1.21
N PRO A 164 -1.06 -27.38 2.21
CA PRO A 164 -1.93 -28.29 2.96
C PRO A 164 -2.97 -28.94 2.03
N ALA A 165 -3.54 -30.07 2.44
CA ALA A 165 -4.60 -30.73 1.70
C ALA A 165 -5.90 -29.91 1.77
N MET A 166 -6.69 -29.92 0.69
CA MET A 166 -7.94 -29.15 0.61
C MET A 166 -8.95 -29.52 1.70
N LYS A 167 -8.98 -30.79 2.10
CA LYS A 167 -9.84 -31.30 3.18
C LYS A 167 -9.53 -30.73 4.56
N ASP A 168 -8.31 -30.22 4.76
CA ASP A 168 -7.88 -29.64 6.05
C ASP A 168 -8.23 -28.14 6.13
N LEU A 169 -8.70 -27.55 5.02
CA LEU A 169 -9.16 -26.17 4.96
C LEU A 169 -10.67 -26.11 5.26
N PRO A 170 -11.15 -25.06 5.94
CA PRO A 170 -12.57 -24.90 6.18
C PRO A 170 -13.30 -24.70 4.84
N GLU A 171 -14.35 -25.50 4.61
CA GLU A 171 -15.20 -25.41 3.41
C GLU A 171 -15.96 -24.08 3.32
N ASP A 172 -16.30 -23.49 4.47
CA ASP A 172 -16.96 -22.19 4.57
C ASP A 172 -16.33 -21.35 5.69
N VAL A 173 -15.53 -20.36 5.28
CA VAL A 173 -14.88 -19.39 6.16
C VAL A 173 -15.92 -18.55 6.92
N TYR A 174 -17.06 -18.24 6.29
CA TYR A 174 -18.15 -17.47 6.90
C TYR A 174 -18.89 -18.29 7.95
N ALA A 175 -19.22 -19.55 7.66
CA ALA A 175 -19.79 -20.46 8.66
C ALA A 175 -18.86 -20.63 9.87
N ALA A 176 -17.55 -20.82 9.62
CA ALA A 176 -16.56 -20.92 10.69
C ALA A 176 -16.46 -19.63 11.53
N GLN A 177 -16.59 -18.45 10.91
CA GLN A 177 -16.62 -17.17 11.62
C GLN A 177 -17.92 -16.98 12.41
N LYS A 178 -19.06 -17.41 11.86
CA LYS A 178 -20.36 -17.40 12.55
C LYS A 178 -20.32 -18.29 13.79
N ILE A 179 -19.78 -19.50 13.68
CA ILE A 179 -19.61 -20.41 14.83
C ILE A 179 -18.71 -19.74 15.88
N ALA A 180 -17.59 -19.14 15.46
CA ALA A 180 -16.69 -18.46 16.37
C ALA A 180 -17.35 -17.26 17.08
N PHE A 181 -18.25 -16.53 16.41
CA PHE A 181 -19.09 -15.49 17.00
C PHE A 181 -20.05 -16.07 18.04
N GLU A 182 -20.79 -17.12 17.68
CA GLU A 182 -21.78 -17.77 18.55
C GLU A 182 -21.15 -18.34 19.83
N VAL A 183 -19.93 -18.88 19.75
CA VAL A 183 -19.18 -19.42 20.90
C VAL A 183 -18.30 -18.37 21.62
N GLY A 184 -18.39 -17.09 21.24
CA GLY A 184 -17.66 -16.01 21.90
C GLY A 184 -16.14 -16.08 21.76
N SER A 185 -15.64 -16.75 20.72
CA SER A 185 -14.20 -17.01 20.49
C SER A 185 -13.55 -16.07 19.46
N LEU A 186 -14.24 -15.01 19.05
CA LEU A 186 -13.65 -13.99 18.18
C LEU A 186 -12.60 -13.18 18.95
N SER A 187 -11.46 -12.93 18.30
CA SER A 187 -10.57 -11.86 18.70
C SER A 187 -11.14 -10.50 18.30
N THR A 188 -10.89 -9.50 19.14
CA THR A 188 -11.36 -8.12 18.99
C THR A 188 -10.86 -7.45 17.70
N GLU A 189 -11.74 -6.62 17.13
CA GLU A 189 -11.63 -5.68 16.01
C GLU A 189 -10.95 -6.12 14.69
N SER A 190 -11.79 -6.61 13.75
CA SER A 190 -11.61 -6.23 12.34
C SER A 190 -12.24 -4.86 12.09
N TYR A 191 -11.50 -3.95 11.44
CA TYR A 191 -11.97 -2.62 11.04
C TYR A 191 -13.14 -2.62 10.03
N VAL A 192 -13.50 -3.78 9.46
CA VAL A 192 -14.55 -3.88 8.44
C VAL A 192 -15.91 -3.55 9.07
N PRO A 193 -16.60 -2.49 8.63
CA PRO A 193 -17.92 -2.14 9.14
C PRO A 193 -18.89 -3.32 9.00
N GLY A 194 -19.37 -3.85 10.12
CA GLY A 194 -20.29 -5.00 10.16
C GLY A 194 -19.65 -6.36 10.48
N GLN A 195 -18.33 -6.46 10.65
CA GLN A 195 -17.69 -7.65 11.26
C GLN A 195 -17.41 -7.41 12.75
N SER A 196 -17.96 -8.26 13.61
CA SER A 196 -17.83 -8.20 15.07
C SER A 196 -16.57 -8.92 15.62
N GLY A 197 -15.48 -8.93 14.87
CA GLY A 197 -14.21 -9.57 15.26
C GLY A 197 -13.78 -10.65 14.27
N THR A 198 -12.52 -11.10 14.39
CA THR A 198 -11.94 -12.15 13.54
C THR A 198 -11.72 -13.42 14.33
N ARG A 199 -11.88 -14.59 13.69
CA ARG A 199 -11.47 -15.85 14.33
C ARG A 199 -9.99 -16.09 14.11
N LEU A 200 -9.36 -16.85 15.01
CA LEU A 200 -8.00 -17.33 14.80
C LEU A 200 -7.93 -18.26 13.58
N ASN A 201 -6.91 -18.09 12.76
CA ASN A 201 -6.64 -18.97 11.62
C ASN A 201 -6.17 -20.35 12.10
N THR A 202 -6.72 -21.41 11.52
CA THR A 202 -6.26 -22.78 11.79
C THR A 202 -4.83 -22.99 11.27
N PRO A 203 -4.11 -24.03 11.75
CA PRO A 203 -2.79 -24.37 11.21
C PRO A 203 -2.79 -24.57 9.69
N ALA A 204 -3.85 -25.18 9.13
CA ALA A 204 -4.00 -25.38 7.69
C ALA A 204 -4.21 -24.06 6.92
N GLU A 205 -4.96 -23.12 7.46
CA GLU A 205 -5.14 -21.80 6.83
C GLU A 205 -3.86 -20.97 6.84
N LYS A 206 -3.14 -20.98 7.97
CA LYS A 206 -1.80 -20.37 8.07
C LYS A 206 -0.87 -21.01 7.03
N ALA A 207 -0.87 -22.34 6.95
CA ALA A 207 -0.08 -23.09 5.98
C ALA A 207 -0.37 -22.72 4.52
N TRP A 208 -1.65 -22.56 4.18
CA TRP A 208 -2.09 -22.16 2.85
C TRP A 208 -1.64 -20.73 2.49
N SER A 209 -1.79 -19.80 3.43
CA SER A 209 -1.34 -18.41 3.28
C SER A 209 0.19 -18.32 3.15
N GLU A 210 0.95 -19.01 4.01
CA GLU A 210 2.42 -19.06 3.96
C GLU A 210 2.91 -19.61 2.62
N TYR A 211 2.33 -20.70 2.12
CA TYR A 211 2.67 -21.26 0.81
C TYR A 211 2.46 -20.23 -0.31
N ASN A 212 1.32 -19.55 -0.32
CA ASN A 212 1.02 -18.53 -1.32
C ASN A 212 1.98 -17.34 -1.24
N HIS A 213 2.30 -16.89 -0.01
CA HIS A 213 3.24 -15.79 0.21
C HIS A 213 4.67 -16.15 -0.19
N HIS A 214 5.14 -17.36 0.07
CA HIS A 214 6.47 -17.80 -0.35
C HIS A 214 6.62 -17.85 -1.87
N TRP A 215 5.65 -18.42 -2.59
CA TRP A 215 5.67 -18.43 -4.06
C TRP A 215 5.58 -17.03 -4.65
N ALA A 216 4.69 -16.18 -4.14
CA ALA A 216 4.61 -14.79 -4.57
C ALA A 216 5.94 -14.05 -4.33
N GLY A 217 6.55 -14.24 -3.16
CA GLY A 217 7.84 -13.67 -2.81
C GLY A 217 8.97 -14.14 -3.72
N ILE A 218 9.03 -15.43 -4.05
CA ILE A 218 10.02 -16.00 -4.99
C ILE A 218 9.86 -15.38 -6.38
N ILE A 219 8.62 -15.28 -6.89
CA ILE A 219 8.36 -14.68 -8.20
C ILE A 219 8.77 -13.20 -8.22
N VAL A 220 8.38 -12.43 -7.19
CA VAL A 220 8.74 -11.01 -7.08
C VAL A 220 10.25 -10.81 -6.93
N PHE A 221 10.93 -11.68 -6.16
CA PHE A 221 12.38 -11.67 -6.05
C PHE A 221 13.05 -11.95 -7.39
N ALA A 222 12.55 -12.94 -8.14
CA ALA A 222 13.04 -13.24 -9.50
C ALA A 222 12.80 -12.07 -10.46
N VAL A 223 11.64 -11.41 -10.40
CA VAL A 223 11.35 -10.17 -11.16
C VAL A 223 12.42 -9.12 -10.87
N GLY A 224 12.68 -8.84 -9.59
CA GLY A 224 13.68 -7.84 -9.18
C GLY A 224 15.10 -8.20 -9.64
N LEU A 225 15.50 -9.46 -9.50
CA LEU A 225 16.81 -9.93 -9.94
C LEU A 225 16.96 -9.81 -11.47
N LEU A 226 15.95 -10.19 -12.25
CA LEU A 226 15.98 -10.03 -13.71
C LEU A 226 15.98 -8.56 -14.13
N ALA A 227 15.24 -7.69 -13.43
CA ALA A 227 15.27 -6.26 -13.69
C ALA A 227 16.69 -5.68 -13.51
N LEU A 228 17.39 -6.07 -12.44
CA LEU A 228 18.79 -5.68 -12.21
C LEU A 228 19.73 -6.23 -13.28
N LEU A 229 19.56 -7.50 -13.69
CA LEU A 229 20.37 -8.12 -14.75
C LEU A 229 20.13 -7.45 -16.11
N ALA A 230 18.89 -7.08 -16.42
CA ALA A 230 18.53 -6.36 -17.63
C ALA A 230 19.20 -4.98 -17.65
N GLN A 231 19.22 -4.28 -16.52
CA GLN A 231 19.84 -2.96 -16.39
C GLN A 231 21.37 -3.02 -16.45
N ALA A 232 21.99 -4.12 -16.00
CA ALA A 232 23.42 -4.37 -16.12
C ALA A 232 23.88 -4.63 -17.57
N GLY A 233 22.95 -4.82 -18.52
CA GLY A 233 23.27 -5.08 -19.93
C GLY A 233 23.89 -6.45 -20.21
N LYS A 234 24.00 -7.32 -19.20
CA LYS A 234 24.69 -8.62 -19.28
C LYS A 234 23.84 -9.73 -19.90
N ALA A 235 22.52 -9.56 -19.96
CA ALA A 235 21.58 -10.56 -20.47
C ALA A 235 20.43 -9.89 -21.23
N SER A 236 20.38 -10.05 -22.56
CA SER A 236 19.31 -9.48 -23.41
C SER A 236 17.94 -10.08 -23.10
N TRP A 237 17.88 -11.37 -22.75
CA TRP A 237 16.65 -12.06 -22.36
C TRP A 237 16.04 -11.55 -21.05
N ALA A 238 16.87 -11.01 -20.15
CA ALA A 238 16.41 -10.48 -18.86
C ALA A 238 15.50 -9.25 -19.02
N ARG A 239 15.50 -8.58 -20.19
CA ARG A 239 14.58 -7.48 -20.53
C ARG A 239 13.10 -7.88 -20.47
N ASN A 240 12.82 -9.18 -20.59
CA ASN A 240 11.47 -9.74 -20.48
C ASN A 240 11.03 -9.96 -19.03
N TRP A 241 11.75 -9.42 -18.03
CA TRP A 241 11.37 -9.48 -16.62
C TRP A 241 9.90 -9.11 -16.33
N PRO A 242 9.21 -8.19 -17.06
CA PRO A 242 7.81 -7.88 -16.77
C PRO A 242 6.88 -9.08 -16.99
N LEU A 243 7.25 -10.05 -17.85
CA LEU A 243 6.43 -11.23 -18.13
C LEU A 243 6.26 -12.14 -16.90
N LEU A 244 7.17 -12.07 -15.92
CA LEU A 244 7.02 -12.83 -14.67
C LEU A 244 5.80 -12.38 -13.85
N PHE A 245 5.30 -11.15 -14.03
CA PHE A 245 4.02 -10.74 -13.43
C PHE A 245 2.82 -11.51 -14.01
N LEU A 246 2.89 -11.96 -15.26
CA LEU A 246 1.87 -12.87 -15.81
C LEU A 246 1.93 -14.22 -15.10
N GLY A 247 3.13 -14.72 -14.79
CA GLY A 247 3.32 -15.92 -13.97
C GLY A 247 2.70 -15.77 -12.58
N LEU A 248 2.93 -14.64 -11.91
CA LEU A 248 2.28 -14.31 -10.63
C LEU A 248 0.75 -14.26 -10.76
N SER A 249 0.24 -13.62 -11.81
CA SER A 249 -1.20 -13.54 -12.09
C SER A 249 -1.84 -14.92 -12.28
N VAL A 250 -1.24 -15.78 -13.11
CA VAL A 250 -1.70 -17.16 -13.34
C VAL A 250 -1.64 -17.95 -12.03
N PHE A 251 -0.55 -17.84 -11.27
CA PHE A 251 -0.43 -18.49 -9.96
C PHE A 251 -1.58 -18.09 -9.03
N LEU A 252 -1.83 -16.79 -8.86
CA LEU A 252 -2.92 -16.30 -8.00
C LEU A 252 -4.29 -16.74 -8.51
N PHE A 253 -4.52 -16.71 -9.83
CA PHE A 253 -5.76 -17.17 -10.44
C PHE A 253 -6.03 -18.64 -10.13
N LEU A 254 -5.06 -19.53 -10.39
CA LEU A 254 -5.19 -20.96 -10.09
C LEU A 254 -5.44 -21.21 -8.61
N ARG A 255 -4.73 -20.51 -7.73
CA ARG A 255 -4.91 -20.64 -6.28
C ARG A 255 -6.27 -20.15 -5.80
N SER A 256 -6.82 -19.11 -6.44
CA SER A 256 -8.18 -18.65 -6.16
C SER A 256 -9.26 -19.59 -6.71
N ALA A 257 -8.99 -20.26 -7.83
CA ALA A 257 -9.93 -21.17 -8.49
C ALA A 257 -10.02 -22.55 -7.79
N LEU A 258 -9.02 -22.94 -7.02
CA LEU A 258 -8.99 -24.19 -6.26
C LEU A 258 -9.92 -24.18 -5.03
N LEU A 259 -10.37 -23.00 -4.58
CA LEU A 259 -11.29 -22.86 -3.46
C LEU A 259 -12.73 -23.08 -3.92
N PRO A 260 -13.57 -23.83 -3.17
CA PRO A 260 -14.97 -24.01 -3.52
C PRO A 260 -15.67 -22.65 -3.68
N PRO A 261 -16.66 -22.52 -4.60
CA PRO A 261 -17.28 -21.23 -4.96
C PRO A 261 -17.94 -20.49 -3.77
N THR A 262 -18.21 -21.20 -2.68
CA THR A 262 -18.74 -20.70 -1.41
C THR A 262 -17.69 -20.09 -0.48
N SER A 263 -16.43 -20.51 -0.60
CA SER A 263 -15.31 -20.10 0.27
C SER A 263 -14.52 -18.91 -0.26
N ALA A 264 -14.74 -18.54 -1.52
CA ALA A 264 -14.01 -17.45 -2.15
C ALA A 264 -14.53 -16.10 -1.63
N TRP A 265 -13.58 -15.27 -1.21
CA TRP A 265 -13.54 -13.86 -1.56
C TRP A 265 -13.81 -13.74 -3.06
N CYS A 266 -15.08 -13.80 -3.44
CA CYS A 266 -15.46 -13.86 -4.82
C CYS A 266 -15.03 -12.52 -5.40
N PHE A 267 -14.20 -12.55 -6.45
CA PHE A 267 -13.91 -11.40 -7.30
C PHE A 267 -15.22 -10.66 -7.69
N ARG A 268 -16.34 -11.39 -7.67
CA ARG A 268 -17.73 -10.93 -7.84
C ARG A 268 -18.34 -10.18 -6.64
N CYS A 269 -17.96 -10.45 -5.40
CA CYS A 269 -18.45 -9.74 -4.20
C CYS A 269 -17.75 -8.39 -4.00
N SER A 270 -16.44 -8.30 -4.31
CA SER A 270 -15.71 -7.02 -4.21
C SER A 270 -16.26 -5.95 -5.17
N TRP A 271 -16.77 -6.34 -6.35
CA TRP A 271 -17.37 -5.40 -7.31
C TRP A 271 -18.86 -5.13 -7.07
N ARG A 272 -19.59 -6.05 -6.43
CA ARG A 272 -21.03 -5.88 -6.17
C ARG A 272 -21.32 -4.86 -5.06
N PHE A 273 -20.35 -4.60 -4.17
CA PHE A 273 -20.46 -3.55 -3.15
C PHE A 273 -20.43 -2.14 -3.74
N LEU A 274 -19.67 -1.91 -4.82
CA LEU A 274 -19.66 -0.64 -5.56
C LEU A 274 -20.99 -0.38 -6.29
N VAL A 275 -21.71 -1.44 -6.69
CA VAL A 275 -23.00 -1.31 -7.39
C VAL A 275 -24.18 -1.15 -6.41
N LEU A 276 -24.11 -1.76 -5.22
CA LEU A 276 -25.18 -1.66 -4.21
C LEU A 276 -25.19 -0.34 -3.42
N CYS A 277 -24.08 0.41 -3.43
CA CYS A 277 -24.04 1.76 -2.82
C CYS A 277 -24.71 2.85 -3.70
N SER A 278 -25.06 2.54 -4.96
CA SER A 278 -25.78 3.44 -5.87
C SER A 278 -27.32 3.27 -5.83
N SER A 279 -27.82 2.11 -5.38
CA SER A 279 -29.26 1.83 -5.35
C SER A 279 -29.93 2.15 -4.01
N ARG A 280 -29.19 2.17 -2.89
CA ARG A 280 -29.75 2.46 -1.55
C ARG A 280 -29.93 3.96 -1.24
N THR A 281 -29.26 4.83 -2.00
CA THR A 281 -29.45 6.30 -1.93
C THR A 281 -30.70 6.77 -2.68
N ARG A 282 -31.28 5.96 -3.57
CA ARG A 282 -32.52 6.32 -4.29
C ARG A 282 -33.82 5.94 -3.57
N THR A 283 -33.80 4.95 -2.68
CA THR A 283 -35.01 4.49 -1.95
C THR A 283 -35.18 5.11 -0.56
N ALA A 284 -34.11 5.61 0.07
CA ALA A 284 -34.18 6.28 1.37
C ALA A 284 -34.72 7.72 1.32
N LEU A 285 -34.73 8.37 0.15
CA LEU A 285 -35.28 9.72 -0.04
C LEU A 285 -36.78 9.75 -0.39
N ALA A 286 -37.39 8.61 -0.73
CA ALA A 286 -38.80 8.53 -1.11
C ALA A 286 -39.76 8.19 0.06
N THR A 287 -39.25 7.64 1.17
CA THR A 287 -40.06 7.14 2.29
C THR A 287 -40.09 8.07 3.52
N SER A 288 -39.31 9.15 3.53
CA SER A 288 -39.26 10.13 4.64
C SER A 288 -40.26 11.30 4.52
N ARG A 289 -41.10 11.38 3.48
CA ARG A 289 -42.03 12.51 3.27
C ARG A 289 -43.50 12.29 3.67
N LYS A 290 -43.86 11.16 4.30
CA LYS A 290 -45.28 10.83 4.59
C LYS A 290 -45.65 10.64 6.07
N LYS A 291 -44.79 10.99 7.02
CA LYS A 291 -45.11 10.90 8.46
C LYS A 291 -44.60 12.12 9.22
N CYS A 292 -45.34 13.22 9.14
CA CYS A 292 -45.33 14.33 10.11
C CYS A 292 -46.44 15.30 9.73
N TRP A 293 -47.67 15.09 10.24
CA TRP A 293 -48.67 16.11 10.55
C TRP A 293 -49.75 15.42 11.41
N PRO A 294 -49.88 15.76 12.70
CA PRO A 294 -50.95 15.26 13.55
C PRO A 294 -52.21 16.15 13.40
N SER A 295 -53.37 15.52 13.51
CA SER A 295 -54.62 16.15 13.97
C SER A 295 -54.84 15.78 15.42
#